data_AF-A0A7Y4Z4A3-F1
#
_entry.id   AF-A0A7Y4Z4A3-F1
#
_cell.length_a   1.000
_cell.length_b   1.000
_cell.length_c   1.000
_cell.angle_alpha   90.00
_cell.angle_beta   90.00
_cell.angle_gamma   90.00
#
_symmetry.space_group_name_H-M   'P 1'
#
loop_
_entity.id
_entity.type
_entity.pdbx_description
1 polymer ?
#
loop_
_entity_poly.entity_id
_entity_poly.type
_entity_poly.pdbx_seq_one_letter_code
_entity_poly.pdbx_strand_id
1 'polypeptide(L)'
;MLAIIINTFFTRNTLDRKNIVLTIILLTTFSTTGYVLLAIFFAYAIPKSRLHPLLKYFIFILMITLTIKTYRSANFLQEKIDNQFLTQVDAIQTKEKGQGRFYSFLMALDVIKQNHFIGKGIIEANRPVGEGVYFEFGAMGIFAQYGIIFGVFYLFVYYKGIRKLTLLYGLPRSLSLIFFIIIQLGLSSQAFNFHASFIMFFIIGLDAKVNLTASALSTVRVPINT
;
A
#
# COMPACT_ATOMS: atom_id res chain seq x y z
N MET A 1 -1.86 7.21 -5.88
CA MET A 1 -1.50 7.30 -4.45
C MET A 1 0.00 7.53 -4.24
N LEU A 2 0.89 6.76 -4.89
CA LEU A 2 2.34 6.94 -4.75
C LEU A 2 2.79 8.40 -5.02
N ALA A 3 2.22 9.05 -6.04
CA ALA A 3 2.48 10.47 -6.32
C ALA A 3 2.16 11.41 -5.13
N ILE A 4 1.07 11.16 -4.39
CA ILE A 4 0.70 11.93 -3.20
C ILE A 4 1.73 11.71 -2.09
N ILE A 5 2.15 10.45 -1.90
CA ILE A 5 3.20 10.09 -0.93
C ILE A 5 4.51 10.84 -1.25
N ILE A 6 4.96 10.77 -2.51
CA ILE A 6 6.18 11.41 -3.00
C ILE A 6 6.09 12.93 -2.81
N ASN A 7 5.00 13.56 -3.22
CA ASN A 7 4.84 15.00 -3.04
C ASN A 7 4.79 15.40 -1.56
N THR A 8 4.27 14.56 -0.67
CA THR A 8 4.35 14.77 0.79
C THR A 8 5.78 14.66 1.32
N PHE A 9 6.64 13.79 0.76
CA PHE A 9 8.07 13.79 1.09
C PHE A 9 8.74 15.13 0.76
N PHE A 10 8.45 15.70 -0.40
CA PHE A 10 9.07 16.95 -0.85
C PHE A 10 8.51 18.19 -0.15
N THR A 11 7.19 18.28 0.01
CA THR A 11 6.53 19.49 0.55
C THR A 11 6.40 19.48 2.07
N ARG A 12 6.58 18.31 2.71
CA ARG A 12 6.31 18.08 4.15
C ARG A 12 4.88 18.44 4.58
N ASN A 13 3.98 18.61 3.61
CA ASN A 13 2.59 18.96 3.83
C ASN A 13 1.69 17.91 3.14
N THR A 14 0.82 17.28 3.91
CA THR A 14 -0.12 16.28 3.37
C THR A 14 -1.24 16.93 2.56
N LEU A 15 -1.54 18.22 2.80
CA LEU A 15 -2.62 18.99 2.18
C LEU A 15 -2.08 20.07 1.22
N ASP A 16 -0.92 19.85 0.62
CA ASP A 16 -0.39 20.72 -0.43
C ASP A 16 -1.35 20.82 -1.64
N ARG A 17 -1.32 21.95 -2.38
CA ARG A 17 -2.20 22.18 -3.54
C ARG A 17 -2.07 21.05 -4.57
N LYS A 18 -0.85 20.54 -4.81
CA LYS A 18 -0.63 19.42 -5.74
C LYS A 18 -1.27 18.13 -5.22
N ASN A 19 -1.21 17.87 -3.92
CA ASN A 19 -1.88 16.73 -3.30
C ASN A 19 -3.39 16.81 -3.41
N ILE A 20 -3.98 18.00 -3.28
CA ILE A 20 -5.42 18.21 -3.47
C ILE A 20 -5.82 17.88 -4.91
N VAL A 21 -5.08 18.39 -5.90
CA VAL A 21 -5.34 18.10 -7.32
C VAL A 21 -5.19 16.60 -7.60
N LEU A 22 -4.11 15.97 -7.12
CA LEU A 22 -3.89 14.52 -7.27
C LEU A 22 -4.99 13.68 -6.59
N THR A 23 -5.54 14.17 -5.47
CA THR A 23 -6.67 13.53 -4.79
C THR A 23 -7.92 13.59 -5.66
N ILE A 24 -8.25 14.75 -6.23
CA ILE A 24 -9.42 14.91 -7.11
C ILE A 24 -9.28 13.99 -8.33
N ILE A 25 -8.12 13.97 -8.98
CA ILE A 25 -7.83 13.07 -10.09
C ILE A 25 -8.02 11.61 -9.67
N LEU A 26 -7.49 11.22 -8.51
CA LEU A 26 -7.66 9.86 -8.04
C LEU A 26 -9.12 9.53 -7.72
N LEU A 27 -9.89 10.50 -7.24
CA LEU A 27 -11.33 10.34 -7.01
C LEU A 27 -12.11 10.08 -8.32
N THR A 28 -11.72 10.70 -9.43
CA THR A 28 -12.36 10.53 -10.74
C THR A 28 -11.95 9.26 -11.48
N THR A 29 -10.90 8.55 -11.04
CA THR A 29 -10.50 7.26 -11.65
C THR A 29 -11.44 6.10 -11.36
N PHE A 30 -12.42 6.26 -10.46
CA PHE A 30 -13.34 5.17 -10.07
C PHE A 30 -12.62 3.89 -9.63
N SER A 31 -11.48 4.06 -8.93
CA SER A 31 -10.65 2.97 -8.42
C SER A 31 -10.98 2.65 -6.96
N THR A 32 -11.52 1.45 -6.71
CA THR A 32 -11.84 0.96 -5.36
C THR A 32 -10.62 0.98 -4.44
N THR A 33 -9.47 0.50 -4.93
CA THR A 33 -8.20 0.55 -4.18
C THR A 33 -7.82 2.00 -3.90
N GLY A 34 -7.92 2.87 -4.90
CA GLY A 34 -7.63 4.30 -4.75
C GLY A 34 -8.45 4.94 -3.64
N TYR A 35 -9.76 4.66 -3.57
CA TYR A 35 -10.66 5.17 -2.53
C TYR A 35 -10.26 4.71 -1.13
N VAL A 36 -9.96 3.41 -0.96
CA VAL A 36 -9.52 2.86 0.33
C VAL A 36 -8.19 3.49 0.77
N LEU A 37 -7.22 3.60 -0.14
CA LEU A 37 -5.92 4.20 0.17
C LEU A 37 -6.04 5.68 0.54
N LEU A 38 -6.89 6.44 -0.17
CA LEU A 38 -7.17 7.83 0.18
C LEU A 38 -7.86 7.95 1.54
N ALA A 39 -8.83 7.08 1.84
CA ALA A 39 -9.52 7.09 3.13
C ALA A 39 -8.53 6.88 4.29
N ILE A 40 -7.62 5.90 4.16
CA ILE A 40 -6.56 5.65 5.15
C ILE A 40 -5.64 6.88 5.28
N PHE A 41 -5.24 7.47 4.16
CA PHE A 41 -4.38 8.66 4.16
C PHE A 41 -5.04 9.86 4.84
N PHE A 42 -6.32 10.14 4.55
CA PHE A 42 -7.06 11.25 5.14
C PHE A 42 -7.40 11.01 6.61
N ALA A 43 -7.72 9.77 7.00
CA ALA A 43 -7.89 9.39 8.40
C ALA A 43 -6.64 9.72 9.23
N TYR A 44 -5.45 9.63 8.63
CA TYR A 44 -4.22 10.10 9.25
C TYR A 44 -4.00 11.62 9.16
N ALA A 45 -4.22 12.21 7.97
CA ALA A 45 -3.84 13.60 7.68
C ALA A 45 -4.76 14.63 8.36
N ILE A 46 -6.08 14.39 8.40
CA ILE A 46 -7.06 15.34 8.92
C ILE A 46 -6.85 15.64 10.41
N PRO A 47 -6.70 14.64 11.31
CA PRO A 47 -6.48 14.91 12.73
C PRO A 47 -5.22 15.74 12.99
N LYS A 48 -4.16 15.56 12.18
CA LYS A 48 -2.89 16.27 12.32
C LYS A 48 -2.84 17.64 11.62
N SER A 49 -3.85 17.99 10.85
CA SER A 49 -3.93 19.30 10.21
C SER A 49 -4.14 20.43 11.23
N ARG A 50 -3.83 21.66 10.83
CA ARG A 50 -4.09 22.89 11.61
C ARG A 50 -5.55 23.37 11.50
N LEU A 51 -6.45 22.57 10.91
CA LEU A 51 -7.85 22.94 10.75
C LEU A 51 -8.55 23.07 12.12
N HIS A 52 -9.61 23.86 12.16
CA HIS A 52 -10.45 23.97 13.36
C HIS A 52 -11.04 22.59 13.74
N PRO A 53 -11.12 22.21 15.03
CA PRO A 53 -11.62 20.89 15.43
C PRO A 53 -12.99 20.53 14.87
N LEU A 54 -13.94 21.47 14.87
CA LEU A 54 -15.27 21.25 14.28
C LEU A 54 -15.21 20.95 12.78
N LEU A 55 -14.32 21.63 12.05
CA LEU A 55 -14.12 21.38 10.62
C LEU A 55 -13.53 19.98 10.38
N LYS A 56 -12.63 19.50 11.27
CA LYS A 56 -12.10 18.13 11.20
C LYS A 56 -13.22 17.09 11.33
N TYR A 57 -14.09 17.26 12.32
CA TYR A 57 -15.25 16.38 12.51
C TYR A 57 -16.20 16.43 11.32
N PHE A 58 -16.50 17.64 10.81
CA PHE A 58 -17.34 17.82 9.64
C PHE A 58 -16.78 17.09 8.41
N ILE A 59 -15.49 17.28 8.09
CA ILE A 59 -14.84 16.60 6.96
C ILE A 59 -14.86 15.08 7.16
N PHE A 60 -14.61 14.60 8.37
CA PHE A 60 -14.60 13.16 8.66
C PHE A 60 -15.98 12.53 8.47
N ILE A 61 -17.03 13.15 9.02
CA ILE A 61 -18.43 12.71 8.83
C ILE A 61 -18.78 12.75 7.35
N LEU A 62 -18.47 13.86 6.66
CA LEU A 62 -18.70 14.02 5.23
C LEU A 62 -18.03 12.90 4.42
N MET A 63 -16.77 12.57 4.70
CA MET A 63 -16.05 11.48 4.04
C MET A 63 -16.70 10.12 4.26
N ILE A 64 -17.12 9.79 5.49
CA ILE A 64 -17.81 8.54 5.79
C ILE A 64 -19.15 8.48 5.05
N THR A 65 -19.96 9.54 5.13
CA THR A 65 -21.26 9.61 4.45
C THR A 65 -21.11 9.49 2.94
N LEU A 66 -20.14 10.19 2.33
CA LEU A 66 -19.85 10.08 0.91
C LEU A 66 -19.40 8.67 0.54
N THR A 67 -18.52 8.04 1.32
CA THR A 67 -18.06 6.67 1.06
C THR A 67 -19.22 5.68 1.10
N ILE A 68 -20.09 5.75 2.12
CA ILE A 68 -21.26 4.87 2.24
C ILE A 68 -22.25 5.12 1.10
N LYS A 69 -22.53 6.39 0.78
CA LYS A 69 -23.43 6.74 -0.33
C LYS A 69 -22.86 6.25 -1.64
N THR A 70 -21.60 6.56 -1.97
CA THR A 70 -20.96 6.10 -3.19
C THR A 70 -20.94 4.58 -3.28
N TYR A 71 -20.65 3.86 -2.19
CA TYR A 71 -20.71 2.40 -2.18
C TYR A 71 -22.11 1.86 -2.48
N ARG A 72 -23.16 2.44 -1.89
CA ARG A 72 -24.56 2.00 -2.07
C ARG A 72 -25.22 2.46 -3.37
N SER A 73 -24.87 3.66 -3.86
CA SER A 73 -25.51 4.29 -5.01
C SER A 73 -24.81 3.96 -6.31
N ALA A 74 -23.51 3.67 -6.26
CA ALA A 74 -22.79 3.19 -7.42
C ALA A 74 -23.02 1.69 -7.54
N ASN A 75 -24.16 1.29 -8.09
CA ASN A 75 -24.44 -0.12 -8.44
C ASN A 75 -23.24 -0.74 -9.17
N PHE A 76 -22.59 0.03 -10.04
CA PHE A 76 -21.34 -0.33 -10.72
C PHE A 76 -20.21 -0.78 -9.75
N LEU A 77 -20.04 -0.15 -8.60
CA LEU A 77 -18.89 -0.40 -7.72
C LEU A 77 -19.07 -1.70 -6.95
N GLN A 78 -20.27 -1.91 -6.41
CA GLN A 78 -20.64 -3.14 -5.75
C GLN A 78 -20.62 -4.30 -6.74
N GLU A 79 -21.32 -4.16 -7.87
CA GLU A 79 -21.35 -5.15 -8.95
C GLU A 79 -19.93 -5.47 -9.45
N LYS A 80 -19.06 -4.48 -9.59
CA LYS A 80 -17.65 -4.70 -9.97
C LYS A 80 -16.88 -5.51 -8.94
N ILE A 81 -17.09 -5.26 -7.64
CA ILE A 81 -16.41 -6.03 -6.59
C ILE A 81 -16.95 -7.46 -6.55
N ASP A 82 -18.26 -7.62 -6.56
CA ASP A 82 -18.94 -8.91 -6.49
C ASP A 82 -18.60 -9.77 -7.72
N ASN A 83 -18.69 -9.21 -8.93
CA ASN A 83 -18.30 -9.89 -10.16
C ASN A 83 -16.79 -10.24 -10.15
N GLN A 84 -15.92 -9.31 -9.73
CA GLN A 84 -14.48 -9.61 -9.62
C GLN A 84 -14.21 -10.75 -8.64
N PHE A 85 -14.92 -10.80 -7.52
CA PHE A 85 -14.75 -11.84 -6.51
C PHE A 85 -15.28 -13.18 -7.02
N LEU A 86 -16.53 -13.23 -7.50
CA LEU A 86 -17.16 -14.46 -7.97
C LEU A 86 -16.41 -15.08 -9.14
N THR A 87 -16.05 -14.29 -10.16
CA THR A 87 -15.28 -14.79 -11.31
C THR A 87 -13.89 -15.29 -10.91
N GLN A 88 -13.23 -14.63 -9.95
CA GLN A 88 -11.91 -15.07 -9.48
C GLN A 88 -11.99 -16.32 -8.60
N VAL A 89 -13.04 -16.47 -7.80
CA VAL A 89 -13.26 -17.70 -7.01
C VAL A 89 -13.61 -18.87 -7.91
N ASP A 90 -14.49 -18.65 -8.89
CA ASP A 90 -14.88 -19.68 -9.86
C ASP A 90 -13.66 -20.20 -10.63
N ALA A 91 -12.78 -19.30 -11.11
CA ALA A 91 -11.52 -19.69 -11.74
C ALA A 91 -10.62 -20.57 -10.87
N ILE A 92 -10.63 -20.41 -9.53
CA ILE A 92 -9.89 -21.29 -8.63
C ILE A 92 -10.54 -22.69 -8.60
N GLN A 93 -11.88 -22.74 -8.50
CA GLN A 93 -12.63 -23.99 -8.41
C GLN A 93 -12.54 -24.81 -9.69
N THR A 94 -12.61 -24.15 -10.84
CA THR A 94 -12.48 -24.77 -12.17
C THR A 94 -11.04 -25.06 -12.57
N LYS A 95 -10.05 -24.65 -11.75
CA LYS A 95 -8.61 -24.72 -12.04
C LYS A 95 -8.23 -24.02 -13.34
N GLU A 96 -9.00 -23.01 -13.72
CA GLU A 96 -8.71 -22.17 -14.85
C GLU A 96 -7.67 -21.10 -14.47
N LYS A 97 -7.00 -20.56 -15.49
CA LYS A 97 -6.07 -19.44 -15.30
C LYS A 97 -6.87 -18.19 -14.90
N GLY A 98 -6.88 -17.89 -13.60
CA GLY A 98 -7.47 -16.66 -13.08
C GLY A 98 -6.46 -15.51 -13.00
N GLN A 99 -6.96 -14.27 -12.99
CA GLN A 99 -6.16 -13.07 -12.71
C GLN A 99 -6.85 -12.20 -11.67
N GLY A 100 -6.05 -11.47 -10.89
CA GLY A 100 -6.55 -10.41 -10.01
C GLY A 100 -6.22 -10.62 -8.53
N ARG A 101 -6.55 -9.60 -7.74
CA ARG A 101 -6.17 -9.50 -6.33
C ARG A 101 -6.76 -10.60 -5.44
N PHE A 102 -8.01 -11.01 -5.68
CA PHE A 102 -8.67 -12.03 -4.86
C PHE A 102 -8.17 -13.40 -5.23
N TYR A 103 -8.04 -13.69 -6.54
CA TYR A 103 -7.41 -14.91 -7.03
C TYR A 103 -6.03 -15.10 -6.40
N SER A 104 -5.15 -14.11 -6.56
CA SER A 104 -3.77 -14.17 -6.08
C SER A 104 -3.69 -14.26 -4.55
N PHE A 105 -4.58 -13.55 -3.84
CA PHE A 105 -4.67 -13.65 -2.39
C PHE A 105 -5.06 -15.05 -1.91
N LEU A 106 -6.08 -15.65 -2.53
CA LEU A 106 -6.58 -16.98 -2.18
C LEU A 106 -5.56 -18.08 -2.52
N MET A 107 -4.91 -17.99 -3.69
CA MET A 107 -3.84 -18.94 -4.06
C MET A 107 -2.63 -18.82 -3.12
N ALA A 108 -2.21 -17.59 -2.79
CA ALA A 108 -1.14 -17.38 -1.82
C ALA A 108 -1.51 -17.95 -0.45
N LEU A 109 -2.76 -17.79 0.00
CA LEU A 109 -3.23 -18.40 1.24
C LEU A 109 -3.18 -19.93 1.21
N ASP A 110 -3.59 -20.57 0.12
CA ASP A 110 -3.50 -22.02 -0.01
C ASP A 110 -2.05 -22.52 0.09
N VAL A 111 -1.13 -21.82 -0.59
CA VAL A 111 0.29 -22.12 -0.50
C VAL A 111 0.85 -21.92 0.90
N ILE A 112 0.50 -20.82 1.58
CA ILE A 112 0.95 -20.55 2.95
C ILE A 112 0.44 -21.64 3.90
N LYS A 113 -0.79 -22.16 3.72
CA LYS A 113 -1.30 -23.27 4.54
C LYS A 113 -0.47 -24.54 4.37
N GLN A 114 -0.02 -24.83 3.15
CA GLN A 114 0.76 -26.03 2.84
C GLN A 114 2.26 -25.89 3.17
N ASN A 115 2.83 -24.69 3.01
CA ASN A 115 4.28 -24.42 3.05
C ASN A 115 4.61 -23.19 3.90
N HIS A 116 4.07 -23.12 5.12
CA HIS A 116 4.10 -21.91 5.96
C HIS A 116 5.51 -21.39 6.28
N PHE A 117 6.50 -22.26 6.52
CA PHE A 117 7.82 -21.79 7.00
C PHE A 117 8.77 -21.34 5.88
N ILE A 118 8.82 -22.09 4.77
CA ILE A 118 9.83 -21.92 3.72
C ILE A 118 9.20 -21.39 2.41
N GLY A 119 7.88 -21.47 2.26
CA GLY A 119 7.20 -21.17 1.01
C GLY A 119 7.46 -22.23 -0.06
N LYS A 120 6.96 -22.00 -1.28
CA LYS A 120 7.16 -22.91 -2.44
C LYS A 120 8.37 -22.54 -3.32
N GLY A 121 9.04 -21.43 -3.01
CA GLY A 121 10.13 -20.88 -3.81
C GLY A 121 9.64 -20.15 -5.08
N ILE A 122 10.60 -19.72 -5.89
CA ILE A 122 10.35 -18.95 -7.13
C ILE A 122 10.29 -19.80 -8.39
N ILE A 123 10.65 -21.08 -8.30
CA ILE A 123 10.75 -22.01 -9.45
C ILE A 123 9.34 -22.32 -9.96
N GLU A 124 9.13 -22.17 -11.27
CA GLU A 124 7.84 -22.38 -11.92
C GLU A 124 7.29 -23.80 -11.72
N ALA A 125 8.15 -24.82 -11.71
CA ALA A 125 7.78 -26.21 -11.48
C ALA A 125 7.12 -26.48 -10.11
N ASN A 126 7.36 -25.62 -9.12
CA ASN A 126 6.77 -25.73 -7.78
C ASN A 126 5.43 -24.96 -7.67
N ARG A 127 5.03 -24.25 -8.73
CA ARG A 127 3.80 -23.47 -8.78
C ARG A 127 2.64 -24.40 -9.18
N PRO A 128 1.53 -24.47 -8.44
CA PRO A 128 0.28 -25.03 -8.94
C PRO A 128 -0.01 -24.68 -10.42
N VAL A 129 -0.55 -25.67 -11.14
CA VAL A 129 -0.79 -25.57 -12.59
C VAL A 129 -1.75 -24.42 -12.90
N GLY A 130 -1.34 -23.51 -13.78
CA GLY A 130 -2.11 -22.30 -14.15
C GLY A 130 -1.49 -20.97 -13.71
N GLU A 131 -0.40 -21.00 -12.95
CA GLU A 131 0.02 -19.87 -12.11
C GLU A 131 1.16 -18.96 -12.61
N GLY A 132 1.53 -19.01 -13.89
CA GLY A 132 2.77 -18.42 -14.43
C GLY A 132 3.13 -16.98 -14.02
N VAL A 133 2.19 -16.16 -13.53
CA VAL A 133 2.40 -14.76 -13.14
C VAL A 133 1.87 -14.40 -11.73
N TYR A 134 1.20 -15.30 -11.00
CA TYR A 134 0.27 -14.89 -9.93
C TYR A 134 0.78 -14.98 -8.48
N PHE A 135 2.02 -15.43 -8.26
CA PHE A 135 2.67 -15.36 -6.94
C PHE A 135 3.30 -14.02 -6.61
N GLU A 136 3.29 -13.06 -7.52
CA GLU A 136 4.05 -11.82 -7.35
C GLU A 136 3.21 -10.71 -6.70
N PHE A 137 1.91 -10.93 -6.52
CA PHE A 137 0.97 -9.90 -6.09
C PHE A 137 1.05 -9.60 -4.58
N GLY A 138 1.49 -8.38 -4.26
CA GLY A 138 1.46 -7.82 -2.92
C GLY A 138 2.29 -8.57 -1.87
N ALA A 139 2.01 -8.27 -0.60
CA ALA A 139 2.71 -8.88 0.54
C ALA A 139 2.52 -10.40 0.60
N MET A 140 1.33 -10.89 0.22
CA MET A 140 0.98 -12.31 0.28
C MET A 140 1.83 -13.17 -0.65
N GLY A 141 2.21 -12.64 -1.82
CA GLY A 141 3.13 -13.29 -2.73
C GLY A 141 4.48 -13.61 -2.08
N ILE A 142 5.02 -12.68 -1.29
CA ILE A 142 6.29 -12.88 -0.56
C ILE A 142 6.17 -14.03 0.44
N PHE A 143 5.06 -14.08 1.18
CA PHE A 143 4.82 -15.16 2.14
C PHE A 143 4.65 -16.53 1.46
N ALA A 144 3.95 -16.58 0.32
CA ALA A 144 3.78 -17.82 -0.43
C ALA A 144 5.10 -18.32 -1.05
N GLN A 145 5.93 -17.40 -1.56
CA GLN A 145 7.21 -17.75 -2.19
C GLN A 145 8.29 -18.13 -1.19
N TYR A 146 8.44 -17.36 -0.11
CA TYR A 146 9.59 -17.48 0.80
C TYR A 146 9.23 -17.88 2.24
N GLY A 147 7.94 -18.08 2.51
CA GLY A 147 7.45 -18.47 3.83
C GLY A 147 7.32 -17.31 4.81
N ILE A 148 6.75 -17.62 5.99
CA ILE A 148 6.41 -16.63 7.01
C ILE A 148 7.65 -15.99 7.62
N ILE A 149 8.73 -16.75 7.82
CA ILE A 149 9.95 -16.27 8.46
C ILE A 149 10.59 -15.20 7.58
N PHE A 150 10.83 -15.52 6.31
CA PHE A 150 11.41 -14.56 5.38
C PHE A 150 10.44 -13.43 5.05
N GLY A 151 9.14 -13.71 4.91
CA GLY A 151 8.14 -12.68 4.65
C GLY A 151 8.05 -11.62 5.75
N VAL A 152 8.07 -12.04 7.02
CA VAL A 152 8.11 -11.10 8.17
C VAL A 152 9.41 -10.31 8.17
N PHE A 153 10.56 -10.99 7.98
CA PHE A 153 11.86 -10.34 7.89
C PHE A 153 11.88 -9.28 6.77
N TYR A 154 11.42 -9.66 5.57
CA TYR A 154 11.36 -8.78 4.42
C TYR A 154 10.52 -7.53 4.70
N LEU A 155 9.27 -7.72 5.16
CA LEU A 155 8.38 -6.60 5.46
C LEU A 155 8.91 -5.71 6.58
N PHE A 156 9.57 -6.28 7.59
CA PHE A 156 10.21 -5.52 8.66
C PHE A 156 11.35 -4.64 8.14
N VAL A 157 12.26 -5.20 7.34
CA VAL A 157 13.38 -4.45 6.74
C VAL A 157 12.85 -3.39 5.77
N TYR A 158 11.87 -3.75 4.96
CA TYR A 158 11.19 -2.83 4.04
C TYR A 158 10.55 -1.64 4.79
N TYR A 159 9.83 -1.90 5.88
CA TYR A 159 9.30 -0.86 6.76
C TYR A 159 10.40 0.02 7.36
N LYS A 160 11.51 -0.59 7.82
CA LYS A 160 12.68 0.14 8.33
C LYS A 160 13.24 1.10 7.29
N GLY A 161 13.26 0.72 6.02
CA GLY A 161 13.65 1.58 4.90
C GLY A 161 12.74 2.79 4.71
N ILE A 162 11.43 2.56 4.63
CA ILE A 162 10.43 3.64 4.55
C ILE A 162 10.57 4.57 5.76
N ARG A 163 10.74 4.01 6.96
CA ARG A 163 10.94 4.79 8.19
C ARG A 163 12.18 5.68 8.11
N LYS A 164 13.32 5.14 7.68
CA LYS A 164 14.54 5.95 7.49
C LYS A 164 14.31 7.06 6.49
N LEU A 165 13.65 6.77 5.37
CA LEU A 165 13.34 7.79 4.36
C LEU A 165 12.44 8.89 4.95
N THR A 166 11.37 8.53 5.66
CA THR A 166 10.51 9.55 6.31
C THR A 166 11.29 10.41 7.30
N LEU A 167 12.17 9.81 8.10
CA LEU A 167 13.00 10.56 9.03
C LEU A 167 13.97 11.49 8.29
N LEU A 168 14.65 11.01 7.24
CA LEU A 168 15.58 11.81 6.43
C LEU A 168 14.93 13.08 5.87
N TYR A 169 13.65 12.99 5.47
CA TYR A 169 12.89 14.14 4.97
C TYR A 169 12.23 14.99 6.07
N GLY A 170 12.50 14.70 7.35
CA GLY A 170 11.94 15.44 8.49
C GLY A 170 10.45 15.17 8.74
N LEU A 171 9.92 14.05 8.25
CA LEU A 171 8.52 13.66 8.44
C LEU A 171 8.31 12.91 9.76
N PRO A 172 7.09 12.98 10.35
CA PRO A 172 6.79 12.29 11.59
C PRO A 172 6.84 10.77 11.43
N ARG A 173 7.40 10.08 12.42
CA ARG A 173 7.54 8.61 12.43
C ARG A 173 6.23 7.87 12.16
N SER A 174 5.09 8.37 12.65
CA SER A 174 3.79 7.75 12.40
C SER A 174 3.40 7.71 10.91
N LEU A 175 3.88 8.65 10.09
CA LEU A 175 3.61 8.68 8.65
C LEU A 175 4.30 7.52 7.92
N SER A 176 5.43 7.03 8.43
CA SER A 176 6.11 5.85 7.85
C SER A 176 5.23 4.60 7.87
N LEU A 177 4.48 4.39 8.95
CA LEU A 177 3.58 3.25 9.08
C LEU A 177 2.41 3.38 8.10
N ILE A 178 1.85 4.58 7.97
CA ILE A 178 0.78 4.86 7.02
C ILE A 178 1.25 4.64 5.57
N PHE A 179 2.43 5.13 5.21
CA PHE A 179 3.01 4.88 3.89
C PHE A 179 3.28 3.40 3.64
N PHE A 180 3.80 2.67 4.63
CA PHE A 180 4.00 1.24 4.54
C PHE A 180 2.67 0.51 4.26
N ILE A 181 1.62 0.77 5.04
CA ILE A 181 0.29 0.18 4.85
C ILE A 181 -0.26 0.51 3.47
N ILE A 182 -0.19 1.78 3.06
CA ILE A 182 -0.73 2.23 1.77
C ILE A 182 0.00 1.59 0.60
N ILE A 183 1.33 1.46 0.68
CA ILE A 183 2.11 0.79 -0.36
C ILE A 183 1.73 -0.69 -0.42
N GLN A 184 1.71 -1.41 0.71
CA GLN A 184 1.38 -2.84 0.71
C GLN A 184 -0.05 -3.13 0.21
N LEU A 185 -1.03 -2.30 0.60
CA LEU A 185 -2.40 -2.40 0.08
C LEU A 185 -2.48 -2.01 -1.40
N GLY A 186 -1.76 -0.98 -1.83
CA GLY A 186 -1.72 -0.58 -3.24
C GLY A 186 -1.07 -1.62 -4.15
N LEU A 187 -0.09 -2.35 -3.62
CA LEU A 187 0.60 -3.43 -4.32
C LEU A 187 -0.12 -4.76 -4.25
N SER A 188 -1.24 -4.89 -3.52
CA SER A 188 -1.97 -6.17 -3.41
C SER A 188 -2.49 -6.69 -4.75
N SER A 189 -2.51 -5.85 -5.78
CA SER A 189 -2.89 -6.20 -7.15
C SER A 189 -1.74 -6.09 -8.15
N GLN A 190 -0.50 -5.86 -7.70
CA GLN A 190 0.66 -5.71 -8.59
C GLN A 190 1.91 -6.47 -8.13
N ALA A 191 2.69 -6.95 -9.10
CA ALA A 191 3.96 -7.66 -8.91
C ALA A 191 5.14 -6.77 -8.49
N PHE A 192 4.89 -5.60 -7.91
CA PHE A 192 5.93 -4.58 -7.78
C PHE A 192 6.82 -4.70 -6.54
N ASN A 193 6.54 -5.63 -5.62
CA ASN A 193 7.39 -5.79 -4.43
C ASN A 193 8.85 -6.12 -4.77
N PHE A 194 9.10 -6.76 -5.91
CA PHE A 194 10.44 -7.08 -6.41
C PHE A 194 10.92 -6.16 -7.55
N HIS A 195 10.17 -5.10 -7.88
CA HIS A 195 10.68 -4.10 -8.80
C HIS A 195 11.74 -3.23 -8.14
N ALA A 196 12.73 -2.77 -8.93
CA ALA A 196 13.87 -1.98 -8.45
C ALA A 196 13.44 -0.75 -7.63
N SER A 197 12.35 -0.08 -8.03
CA SER A 197 11.78 1.08 -7.35
C SER A 197 11.22 0.81 -5.95
N PHE A 198 10.92 -0.45 -5.62
CA PHE A 198 10.45 -0.86 -4.29
C PHE A 198 11.53 -1.60 -3.51
N ILE A 199 12.37 -2.39 -4.18
CA ILE A 199 13.55 -3.03 -3.57
C ILE A 199 14.48 -1.99 -2.92
N MET A 200 14.55 -0.76 -3.45
CA MET A 200 15.33 0.32 -2.81
C MET A 200 14.94 0.54 -1.34
N PHE A 201 13.66 0.39 -0.96
CA PHE A 201 13.25 0.52 0.44
C PHE A 201 13.84 -0.60 1.29
N PHE A 202 13.88 -1.82 0.78
CA PHE A 202 14.53 -2.94 1.46
C PHE A 202 16.04 -2.70 1.62
N ILE A 203 16.74 -2.28 0.56
CA ILE A 203 18.18 -1.96 0.59
C ILE A 203 18.48 -0.85 1.62
N ILE A 204 17.73 0.26 1.57
CA ILE A 204 17.85 1.35 2.56
C ILE A 204 17.57 0.83 3.97
N GLY A 205 16.64 -0.12 4.12
CA GLY A 205 16.33 -0.78 5.38
C GLY A 205 17.51 -1.54 5.97
N LEU A 206 18.24 -2.29 5.14
CA LEU A 206 19.41 -3.08 5.53
C LEU A 206 20.57 -2.21 6.03
N ASP A 207 20.79 -1.04 5.44
CA ASP A 207 21.95 -0.20 5.76
C ASP A 207 22.02 0.16 7.26
N ALA A 208 22.96 -0.42 8.01
CA ALA A 208 23.10 -0.17 9.44
C ALA A 208 23.63 1.23 9.79
N LYS A 209 24.23 1.94 8.83
CA LYS A 209 24.98 3.19 9.09
C LYS A 209 24.10 4.44 9.13
N VAL A 210 22.87 4.37 8.60
CA VAL A 210 21.90 5.47 8.69
C VAL A 210 21.28 5.50 10.10
N ASN A 211 22.10 5.85 11.10
CA ASN A 211 21.66 6.21 12.43
C ASN A 211 21.16 7.66 12.39
N LEU A 212 19.92 7.85 11.94
CA LEU A 212 19.24 9.13 12.00
C LEU A 212 18.86 9.43 13.45
N THR A 213 19.82 9.94 14.23
CA THR A 213 19.50 10.62 15.48
C THR A 213 18.70 11.88 15.13
N ALA A 214 17.63 12.13 15.90
CA ALA A 214 16.75 13.28 15.69
C ALA A 214 17.49 14.64 15.72
N SER A 215 18.72 14.68 16.27
CA SER A 215 19.58 15.86 16.29
C SER A 215 20.20 16.21 14.93
N ALA A 216 20.36 15.27 14.00
CA ALA A 216 20.90 15.55 12.65
C ALA A 216 19.87 16.20 11.71
N LEU A 217 18.59 16.22 12.08
CA LEU A 217 17.49 16.74 11.27
C LEU A 217 17.20 18.24 11.47
N SER A 218 17.85 18.87 12.44
CA SER A 218 17.75 20.33 12.63
C SER A 218 18.68 21.11 11.69
N THR A 219 19.71 20.49 11.12
CA THR A 219 20.73 21.15 10.30
C THR A 219 20.45 21.13 8.79
N VAL A 220 19.64 20.19 8.29
CA VAL A 220 19.23 20.16 6.87
C VAL A 220 17.89 20.88 6.70
N ARG A 221 17.86 22.18 7.05
CA ARG A 221 16.83 23.09 6.55
C ARG A 221 17.21 23.46 5.12
N VAL A 222 16.76 22.68 4.14
CA VAL A 222 16.71 23.18 2.76
C VAL A 222 15.79 24.40 2.81
N PRO A 223 16.27 25.62 2.50
CA PRO A 223 15.42 26.79 2.46
C PRO A 223 14.36 26.53 1.40
N ILE A 224 13.10 26.46 1.84
CA ILE A 224 11.96 26.48 0.93
C ILE A 224 11.84 27.94 0.53
N ASN A 225 12.31 28.28 -0.68
CA ASN A 225 11.97 29.54 -1.30
C ASN A 225 10.45 29.52 -1.51
N THR A 226 9.74 30.20 -0.60
CA THR A 226 8.30 30.47 -0.69
C THR A 226 8.00 31.43 -1.82
#